data_AF-A0A6C0EUX0-F1
#
_entry.id   AF-A0A6C0EUX0-F1
#
_cell.length_a   1.000
_cell.length_b   1.000
_cell.length_c   1.000
_cell.angle_alpha   90.00
_cell.angle_beta   90.00
_cell.angle_gamma   90.00
#
_symmetry.space_group_name_H-M   'P 1'
#
loop_
_entity.id
_entity.type
_entity.pdbx_description
1 polymer ?
#
loop_
_entity_poly.entity_id
_entity_poly.type
_entity_poly.pdbx_seq_one_letter_code
_entity_poly.pdbx_strand_id
1 'polypeptide(L)'
;MDGSKKIMVTSAPYQFQIIDNTLFSRDKTEIYSRNFKIGGTYPDCVNISIIYENNKPVDASIPSLLNDPECSFIRPLEKGGGVIIMIKTLLNYVYTQLPTLTHIKFDDKSSIECATEEELKKGSKFRKKGTYVKPMPLYYFSILFNGQTWYEKYFNAKQKDEVRHLQYRTRVDEFLYSSEFKANMQFDRFVSLIDKREEEMTELYQYYNNANNFNDFFQSIPKQERCRLIRSWIEQFMKFILKDVFYNENWIILFPLEISGGNKKIRNKNNKNNKTRKYYCPKGIITNKFQSKNICISPEDI
;
A
#
# COMPACT_ATOMS: atom_id res chain seq x y z
N MET A 1 -13.47 3.59 34.66
CA MET A 1 -14.05 2.47 33.92
C MET A 1 -13.82 2.78 32.47
N ASP A 2 -12.98 1.97 31.82
CA ASP A 2 -12.70 2.08 30.39
C ASP A 2 -13.91 1.56 29.62
N GLY A 3 -14.46 2.35 28.71
CA GLY A 3 -15.65 2.01 27.93
C GLY A 3 -15.30 1.09 26.76
N SER A 4 -14.55 0.02 27.01
CA SER A 4 -14.04 -0.88 25.99
C SER A 4 -15.13 -1.83 25.49
N LYS A 5 -15.45 -1.75 24.20
CA LYS A 5 -16.35 -2.68 23.51
C LYS A 5 -15.55 -3.53 22.53
N LYS A 6 -15.73 -4.85 22.58
CA LYS A 6 -15.11 -5.81 21.65
C LYS A 6 -16.17 -6.42 20.76
N ILE A 7 -15.93 -6.43 19.46
CA ILE A 7 -16.90 -6.89 18.46
C ILE A 7 -16.19 -7.80 17.48
N MET A 8 -16.74 -8.98 17.24
CA MET A 8 -16.28 -9.86 16.17
C MET A 8 -16.96 -9.46 14.86
N VAL A 9 -16.16 -9.26 13.81
CA VAL A 9 -16.65 -8.86 12.48
C VAL A 9 -16.14 -9.85 11.45
N THR A 10 -17.06 -10.38 10.65
CA THR A 10 -16.73 -11.26 9.53
C THR A 10 -16.79 -10.46 8.24
N SER A 11 -15.66 -10.37 7.54
CA SER A 11 -15.55 -9.76 6.22
C SER A 11 -14.93 -10.81 5.31
N ALA A 12 -15.79 -11.66 4.74
CA ALA A 12 -15.37 -12.87 4.02
C ALA A 12 -14.26 -12.54 3.02
N PRO A 13 -13.13 -13.27 3.05
CA PRO A 13 -12.90 -14.55 3.74
C PRO A 13 -12.29 -14.44 5.15
N TYR A 14 -12.22 -13.25 5.73
CA TYR A 14 -11.55 -12.97 7.00
C TYR A 14 -12.53 -12.81 8.16
N GLN A 15 -12.02 -13.02 9.37
CA GLN A 15 -12.69 -12.64 10.61
C GLN A 15 -11.72 -11.83 11.47
N PHE A 16 -12.23 -10.71 11.95
CA PHE A 16 -11.49 -9.73 12.73
C PHE A 16 -12.20 -9.48 14.07
N GLN A 17 -11.45 -8.93 15.02
CA GLN A 17 -11.98 -8.29 16.22
C GLN A 17 -11.76 -6.78 16.08
N ILE A 18 -12.83 -6.02 16.31
CA ILE A 18 -12.75 -4.58 16.52
C ILE A 18 -12.80 -4.31 18.02
N ILE A 19 -11.88 -3.49 18.51
CA ILE A 19 -11.84 -2.97 19.87
C ILE A 19 -12.11 -1.47 19.81
N ASP A 20 -13.14 -1.03 20.51
CA ASP A 20 -13.61 0.35 20.56
C ASP A 20 -13.46 0.85 21.99
N ASN A 21 -12.44 1.66 22.22
CA ASN A 21 -12.06 2.15 23.55
C ASN A 21 -12.35 3.64 23.65
N THR A 22 -13.23 4.02 24.58
CA THR A 22 -13.54 5.43 24.86
C THR A 22 -12.84 5.86 26.14
N LEU A 23 -12.02 6.91 26.03
CA LEU A 23 -11.27 7.50 27.11
C LEU A 23 -11.94 8.81 27.56
N PHE A 24 -12.14 8.92 28.87
CA PHE A 24 -12.84 10.03 29.50
C PHE A 24 -11.89 10.87 30.37
N SER A 25 -12.24 12.14 30.54
CA SER A 25 -11.65 13.04 31.52
C SER A 25 -11.69 12.43 32.94
N ARG A 26 -10.88 12.98 33.86
CA ARG A 26 -10.78 12.45 35.23
C ARG A 26 -12.12 12.43 35.97
N ASP A 27 -12.97 13.41 35.71
CA ASP A 27 -14.32 13.55 36.24
C ASP A 27 -15.39 12.76 35.45
N LYS A 28 -15.01 12.11 34.34
CA LYS A 28 -15.84 11.24 33.49
C LYS A 28 -17.00 11.95 32.78
N THR A 29 -16.94 13.27 32.66
CA THR A 29 -17.97 14.09 32.02
C THR A 29 -17.70 14.28 30.53
N GLU A 30 -16.44 14.24 30.12
CA GLU A 30 -16.01 14.52 28.75
C GLU A 30 -15.20 13.38 28.16
N ILE A 31 -15.53 13.01 26.93
CA ILE A 31 -14.67 12.17 26.09
C ILE A 31 -13.55 13.07 25.59
N TYR A 32 -12.29 12.66 25.79
CA TYR A 32 -11.15 13.34 25.18
C TYR A 32 -10.55 12.53 24.01
N SER A 33 -10.73 11.21 24.01
CA SER A 33 -10.24 10.34 22.94
C SER A 33 -11.08 9.09 22.80
N ARG A 34 -11.23 8.60 21.56
CA ARG A 34 -11.78 7.28 21.25
C ARG A 34 -10.87 6.57 20.27
N ASN A 35 -10.52 5.33 20.55
CA ASN A 35 -9.62 4.54 19.71
C ASN A 35 -10.35 3.31 19.17
N PHE A 36 -10.27 3.12 17.86
CA PHE A 36 -10.82 1.97 17.16
C PHE A 36 -9.69 1.13 16.60
N LYS A 37 -9.55 -0.08 17.12
CA LYS A 37 -8.52 -1.03 16.70
C LYS A 37 -9.16 -2.18 15.97
N ILE A 38 -8.53 -2.69 14.92
CA ILE A 38 -8.92 -3.93 14.26
C ILE A 38 -7.73 -4.88 14.18
N GLY A 39 -8.01 -6.17 14.31
CA GLY A 39 -7.02 -7.21 14.10
C GLY A 39 -7.60 -8.61 14.28
N GLY A 40 -6.71 -9.57 14.48
CA GLY A 40 -7.04 -10.98 14.69
C GLY A 40 -6.42 -11.46 15.99
N THR A 41 -5.60 -12.51 15.89
CA THR A 41 -4.72 -12.95 17.00
C THR A 41 -3.84 -11.79 17.49
N TYR A 42 -3.36 -10.96 16.56
CA TYR A 42 -2.81 -9.64 16.90
C TYR A 42 -3.93 -8.58 16.81
N PRO A 43 -4.37 -7.97 17.93
CA PRO A 43 -5.61 -7.19 17.96
C PRO A 43 -5.48 -5.73 17.49
N ASP A 44 -4.25 -5.22 17.35
CA ASP A 44 -3.95 -3.81 17.06
C ASP A 44 -3.21 -3.67 15.72
N CYS A 45 -3.79 -4.26 14.67
CA CYS A 45 -3.20 -4.21 13.33
C CYS A 45 -3.46 -2.89 12.63
N VAL A 46 -4.64 -2.31 12.80
CA VAL A 46 -4.91 -0.92 12.38
C VAL A 46 -5.57 -0.21 13.54
N ASN A 47 -5.12 1.00 13.83
CA ASN A 47 -5.73 1.85 14.84
C ASN A 47 -6.21 3.15 14.18
N ILE A 48 -7.40 3.60 14.57
CA ILE A 48 -7.92 4.94 14.28
C ILE A 48 -8.14 5.64 15.62
N SER A 49 -7.45 6.75 15.81
CA SER A 49 -7.61 7.60 16.99
C SER A 49 -8.46 8.82 16.64
N ILE A 50 -9.49 9.06 17.45
CA ILE A 50 -10.36 10.23 17.36
C ILE A 50 -10.11 11.11 18.58
N ILE A 51 -9.86 12.40 18.36
CA ILE A 51 -9.74 13.41 19.41
C ILE A 51 -11.08 14.14 19.52
N TYR A 52 -11.49 14.40 20.75
CA TYR A 52 -12.75 15.07 21.07
C TYR A 52 -12.50 16.39 21.79
N GLU A 53 -13.33 17.38 21.47
CA GLU A 53 -13.47 18.62 22.24
C GLU A 53 -14.97 18.84 22.48
N ASN A 54 -15.37 19.16 23.71
CA ASN A 54 -16.78 19.36 24.08
C ASN A 54 -17.68 18.19 23.63
N ASN A 55 -17.21 16.95 23.81
CA ASN A 55 -17.89 15.72 23.38
C ASN A 55 -18.17 15.62 21.87
N LYS A 56 -17.49 16.41 21.04
CA LYS A 56 -17.57 16.32 19.57
C LYS A 56 -16.23 15.91 18.97
N PRO A 57 -16.20 15.02 17.96
CA PRO A 57 -14.96 14.66 17.29
C PRO A 57 -14.42 15.86 16.51
N VAL A 58 -13.17 16.24 16.76
CA VAL A 58 -12.50 17.38 16.09
C VAL A 58 -11.35 16.93 15.18
N ASP A 59 -10.76 15.78 15.47
CA ASP A 59 -9.69 15.22 14.67
C ASP A 59 -9.75 13.69 14.65
N ALA A 60 -9.29 13.10 13.55
CA ALA A 60 -9.25 11.67 13.37
C ALA A 60 -8.00 11.29 12.59
N SER A 61 -7.26 10.29 13.06
CA SER A 61 -6.03 9.85 12.39
C SER A 61 -5.80 8.34 12.43
N ILE A 62 -5.03 7.81 11.47
CA ILE A 62 -4.49 6.44 11.47
C ILE A 62 -3.04 6.48 11.96
N PRO A 63 -2.77 6.33 13.27
CA PRO A 63 -1.41 6.36 13.80
C PRO A 63 -0.59 5.11 13.45
N SER A 64 -1.24 3.96 13.27
CA SER A 64 -0.56 2.69 13.04
C SER A 64 -1.31 1.78 12.08
N LEU A 65 -0.54 1.13 11.22
CA LEU A 65 -0.97 0.07 10.31
C LEU A 65 0.14 -0.98 10.25
N LEU A 66 -0.20 -2.19 10.66
CA LEU A 66 0.64 -3.37 10.63
C LEU A 66 0.03 -4.40 9.68
N ASN A 67 0.88 -4.94 8.82
CA ASN A 67 0.53 -6.03 7.93
C ASN A 67 1.20 -7.32 8.43
N ASP A 68 0.51 -8.07 9.29
CA ASP A 68 0.95 -9.39 9.77
C ASP A 68 -0.12 -10.46 9.42
N PRO A 69 0.27 -11.67 8.99
CA PRO A 69 -0.65 -12.78 8.80
C PRO A 69 -1.59 -13.06 9.98
N GLU A 70 -1.17 -12.78 11.20
CA GLU A 70 -1.92 -12.96 12.46
C GLU A 70 -2.98 -11.88 12.70
N CYS A 71 -3.11 -10.90 11.81
CA CYS A 71 -4.16 -9.87 11.83
C CYS A 71 -5.56 -10.39 11.49
N SER A 72 -5.74 -11.70 11.27
CA SER A 72 -7.05 -12.35 11.07
C SER A 72 -7.09 -13.69 11.81
N PHE A 73 -8.27 -14.10 12.30
CA PHE A 73 -8.43 -15.34 13.07
C PHE A 73 -8.53 -16.61 12.21
N ILE A 74 -9.33 -16.57 11.14
CA ILE A 74 -9.70 -17.78 10.39
C ILE A 74 -8.62 -18.18 9.38
N ARG A 75 -7.99 -17.20 8.76
CA ARG A 75 -6.97 -17.42 7.73
C ARG A 75 -5.86 -16.39 7.85
N PRO A 76 -4.63 -16.71 7.43
CA PRO A 76 -3.57 -15.72 7.30
C PRO A 76 -4.04 -14.49 6.51
N LEU A 77 -3.83 -13.29 7.06
CA LEU A 77 -4.07 -12.06 6.33
C LEU A 77 -3.11 -11.99 5.14
N GLU A 78 -3.68 -11.86 3.94
CA GLU A 78 -2.87 -11.70 2.73
C GLU A 78 -2.50 -10.23 2.57
N LYS A 79 -1.26 -9.99 2.10
CA LYS A 79 -0.84 -8.65 1.68
C LYS A 79 -1.71 -8.17 0.52
N GLY A 80 -1.96 -6.87 0.46
CA GLY A 80 -2.85 -6.27 -0.54
C GLY A 80 -4.31 -6.47 -0.18
N GLY A 81 -4.98 -7.42 -0.82
CA GLY A 81 -6.43 -7.62 -0.71
C GLY A 81 -6.93 -7.77 0.73
N GLY A 82 -6.24 -8.56 1.56
CA GLY A 82 -6.60 -8.75 2.97
C GLY A 82 -6.48 -7.46 3.78
N VAL A 83 -5.39 -6.72 3.60
CA VAL A 83 -5.17 -5.42 4.26
C VAL A 83 -6.22 -4.40 3.84
N ILE A 84 -6.58 -4.36 2.55
CA ILE A 84 -7.65 -3.48 2.03
C ILE A 84 -8.97 -3.79 2.73
N ILE A 85 -9.35 -5.07 2.83
CA ILE A 85 -10.58 -5.49 3.49
C ILE A 85 -10.54 -5.07 4.96
N MET A 86 -9.45 -5.32 5.68
CA MET A 86 -9.31 -4.97 7.09
C MET A 86 -9.50 -3.46 7.33
N ILE A 87 -8.81 -2.61 6.56
CA ILE A 87 -8.93 -1.15 6.69
C ILE A 87 -10.35 -0.69 6.35
N LYS A 88 -10.95 -1.17 5.24
CA LYS A 88 -12.34 -0.83 4.87
C LYS A 88 -13.33 -1.24 5.95
N THR A 89 -13.16 -2.41 6.55
CA THR A 89 -14.01 -2.90 7.64
C THR A 89 -13.93 -1.97 8.85
N LEU A 90 -12.73 -1.56 9.24
CA LEU A 90 -12.56 -0.62 10.37
C LEU A 90 -13.14 0.77 10.05
N LEU A 91 -12.85 1.32 8.87
CA LEU A 91 -13.37 2.62 8.44
C LEU A 91 -14.91 2.65 8.40
N ASN A 92 -15.54 1.60 7.87
CA ASN A 92 -17.00 1.47 7.86
C ASN A 92 -17.60 1.38 9.28
N TYR A 93 -16.93 0.66 10.19
CA TYR A 93 -17.33 0.60 11.58
C TYR A 93 -17.24 1.98 12.25
N VAL A 94 -16.12 2.71 12.06
CA VAL A 94 -15.95 4.07 12.59
C VAL A 94 -17.05 5.00 12.09
N TYR A 95 -17.33 5.01 10.78
CA TYR A 95 -18.39 5.83 10.21
C TYR A 95 -19.78 5.49 10.77
N THR A 96 -20.05 4.19 11.01
CA THR A 96 -21.31 3.75 11.65
C THR A 96 -21.42 4.26 13.08
N GLN A 97 -20.31 4.33 13.82
CA GLN A 97 -20.29 4.85 15.19
C GLN A 97 -20.28 6.38 15.25
N LEU A 98 -19.73 7.04 14.24
CA LEU A 98 -19.49 8.49 14.17
C LEU A 98 -19.84 9.04 12.78
N PRO A 99 -21.14 9.11 12.43
CA PRO A 99 -21.57 9.50 11.09
C PRO A 99 -21.29 10.97 10.74
N THR A 100 -20.99 11.81 11.75
CA THR A 100 -20.63 13.22 11.57
C THR A 100 -19.17 13.42 11.19
N LEU A 101 -18.33 12.39 11.27
CA LEU A 101 -16.92 12.47 10.90
C LEU A 101 -16.80 12.54 9.38
N THR A 102 -16.16 13.59 8.87
CA THR A 102 -16.06 13.84 7.42
C THR A 102 -14.80 13.26 6.79
N HIS A 103 -13.73 13.07 7.57
CA HIS A 103 -12.47 12.56 7.08
C HIS A 103 -11.59 11.97 8.18
N ILE A 104 -10.62 11.14 7.79
CA ILE A 104 -9.54 10.64 8.65
C ILE A 104 -8.20 11.01 8.01
N LYS A 105 -7.29 11.56 8.81
CA LYS A 105 -5.94 11.93 8.40
C LYS A 105 -4.94 10.79 8.53
N PHE A 106 -3.91 10.77 7.70
CA PHE A 106 -2.80 9.85 7.86
C PHE A 106 -1.55 10.38 7.14
N ASP A 107 -0.40 9.86 7.56
CA ASP A 107 0.85 9.98 6.80
C ASP A 107 1.15 8.64 6.15
N ASP A 108 1.35 8.63 4.83
CA ASP A 108 1.68 7.41 4.11
C ASP A 108 3.13 7.00 4.38
N LYS A 109 3.29 6.06 5.32
CA LYS A 109 4.56 5.37 5.62
C LYS A 109 4.58 3.96 5.03
N SER A 110 3.68 3.66 4.11
CA SER A 110 3.53 2.33 3.54
C SER A 110 4.72 2.01 2.65
N SER A 111 5.21 0.79 2.81
CA SER A 111 6.39 0.34 2.09
C SER A 111 6.23 -1.12 1.67
N ILE A 112 6.93 -1.48 0.60
CA ILE A 112 6.98 -2.83 0.08
C ILE A 112 8.40 -3.38 0.20
N GLU A 113 8.51 -4.55 0.82
CA GLU A 113 9.74 -5.32 0.86
C GLU A 113 9.87 -6.12 -0.44
N CYS A 114 10.75 -5.67 -1.32
CA CYS A 114 11.12 -6.36 -2.55
C CYS A 114 12.53 -6.92 -2.40
N ALA A 115 12.71 -8.22 -2.17
CA ALA A 115 14.03 -8.85 -2.05
C ALA A 115 14.39 -9.69 -3.27
N THR A 116 15.65 -9.67 -3.68
CA THR A 116 16.19 -10.59 -4.69
C THR A 116 16.42 -11.97 -4.07
N GLU A 117 16.54 -13.01 -4.90
CA GLU A 117 16.86 -14.36 -4.41
C GLU A 117 18.18 -14.40 -3.62
N GLU A 118 19.17 -13.60 -4.01
CA GLU A 118 20.45 -13.53 -3.32
C GLU A 118 20.32 -12.93 -1.93
N GLU A 119 19.53 -11.87 -1.80
CA GLU A 119 19.27 -11.20 -0.51
C GLU A 119 18.53 -12.14 0.44
N LEU A 120 17.56 -12.89 -0.07
CA LEU A 120 16.84 -13.92 0.68
C LEU A 120 17.77 -15.06 1.14
N LYS A 121 18.73 -15.47 0.30
CA LYS A 121 19.71 -16.51 0.64
C LYS A 121 20.71 -16.02 1.71
N LYS A 122 21.18 -14.76 1.61
CA LYS A 122 22.13 -14.15 2.55
C LYS A 122 21.53 -13.90 3.95
N GLY A 123 20.24 -13.57 4.04
CA GLY A 123 19.54 -13.32 5.32
C GLY A 123 19.10 -14.56 6.11
N SER A 124 19.32 -15.77 5.58
CA SER A 124 18.69 -17.01 6.09
C SER A 124 19.23 -17.55 7.43
N LYS A 125 20.37 -17.04 7.93
CA LYS A 125 21.01 -17.56 9.16
C LYS A 125 20.37 -17.08 10.47
N PHE A 126 19.61 -15.99 10.47
CA PHE A 126 18.95 -15.47 11.68
C PHE A 126 17.53 -15.00 11.34
N ARG A 127 16.56 -15.91 11.39
CA ARG A 127 15.15 -15.66 11.04
C ARG A 127 14.43 -14.86 12.13
N LYS A 128 14.53 -13.53 12.09
CA LYS A 128 13.44 -12.65 12.54
C LYS A 128 12.61 -12.29 11.29
N LYS A 129 11.27 -12.21 11.41
CA LYS A 129 10.33 -12.00 10.29
C LYS A 129 10.78 -10.79 9.44
N GLY A 130 11.10 -10.98 8.16
CA GLY A 130 11.49 -9.89 7.23
C GLY A 130 12.62 -10.27 6.25
N THR A 131 12.77 -9.52 5.16
CA THR A 131 13.80 -9.80 4.14
C THR A 131 15.14 -9.10 4.36
N TYR A 132 15.28 -8.26 5.41
CA TYR A 132 16.43 -7.37 5.70
C TYR A 132 16.78 -6.36 4.60
N VAL A 133 15.95 -6.30 3.55
CA VAL A 133 16.14 -5.41 2.42
C VAL A 133 15.55 -4.04 2.73
N LYS A 134 16.20 -2.96 2.26
CA LYS A 134 15.64 -1.59 2.34
C LYS A 134 14.27 -1.59 1.65
N PRO A 135 13.16 -1.34 2.38
CA PRO A 135 11.84 -1.35 1.81
C PRO A 135 11.66 -0.14 0.87
N MET A 136 10.87 -0.34 -0.18
CA MET A 136 10.58 0.68 -1.18
C MET A 136 9.29 1.43 -0.81
N PRO A 137 9.20 2.75 -1.02
CA PRO A 137 7.97 3.48 -0.76
C PRO A 137 6.83 3.00 -1.66
N LEU A 138 5.72 2.55 -1.05
CA LEU A 138 4.59 1.97 -1.77
C LEU A 138 3.87 3.02 -2.62
N TYR A 139 3.76 4.25 -2.14
CA TYR A 139 3.13 5.33 -2.89
C TYR A 139 3.80 5.58 -4.25
N TYR A 140 5.12 5.65 -4.30
CA TYR A 140 5.85 5.81 -5.56
C TYR A 140 5.68 4.61 -6.48
N PHE A 141 5.78 3.40 -5.94
CA PHE A 141 5.58 2.18 -6.72
C PHE A 141 4.17 2.15 -7.32
N SER A 142 3.15 2.47 -6.51
CA SER A 142 1.77 2.50 -6.97
C SER A 142 1.56 3.56 -8.05
N ILE A 143 2.13 4.77 -7.89
CA ILE A 143 2.05 5.83 -8.91
C ILE A 143 2.60 5.35 -10.25
N LEU A 144 3.80 4.75 -10.29
CA LEU A 144 4.41 4.29 -11.55
C LEU A 144 3.55 3.28 -12.31
N PHE A 145 2.85 2.40 -11.60
CA PHE A 145 2.14 1.27 -12.19
C PHE A 145 0.63 1.42 -12.27
N ASN A 146 0.07 2.38 -11.54
CA ASN A 146 -1.38 2.61 -11.44
C ASN A 146 -1.78 4.06 -11.71
N GLY A 147 -0.84 4.98 -11.88
CA GLY A 147 -1.12 6.41 -12.05
C GLY A 147 -1.66 7.10 -10.80
N GLN A 148 -1.62 6.44 -9.65
CA GLN A 148 -2.13 6.95 -8.37
C GLN A 148 -1.47 6.19 -7.22
N THR A 149 -1.47 6.77 -6.02
CA THR A 149 -1.04 6.08 -4.80
C THR A 149 -1.97 4.91 -4.46
N TRP A 150 -1.48 4.01 -3.60
CA TRP A 150 -2.27 2.87 -3.13
C TRP A 150 -3.53 3.32 -2.38
N TYR A 151 -3.43 4.41 -1.60
CA TYR A 151 -4.58 4.94 -0.87
C TYR A 151 -5.59 5.66 -1.75
N GLU A 152 -5.16 6.36 -2.80
CA GLU A 152 -6.08 6.87 -3.84
C GLU A 152 -6.87 5.71 -4.46
N LYS A 153 -6.16 4.69 -4.96
CA LYS A 153 -6.76 3.56 -5.67
C LYS A 153 -7.82 2.82 -4.85
N TYR A 154 -7.57 2.62 -3.55
CA TYR A 154 -8.38 1.72 -2.73
C TYR A 154 -9.30 2.41 -1.72
N PHE A 155 -9.00 3.66 -1.35
CA PHE A 155 -9.73 4.41 -0.33
C PHE A 155 -10.14 5.81 -0.77
N ASN A 156 -9.93 6.17 -2.03
CA ASN A 156 -10.18 7.52 -2.56
C ASN A 156 -9.51 8.61 -1.71
N ALA A 157 -8.30 8.31 -1.21
CA ALA A 157 -7.56 9.25 -0.39
C ALA A 157 -7.02 10.41 -1.23
N LYS A 158 -6.88 11.59 -0.64
CA LYS A 158 -6.25 12.75 -1.28
C LYS A 158 -5.35 13.51 -0.30
N GLN A 159 -4.46 14.35 -0.79
CA GLN A 159 -3.75 15.29 0.08
C GLN A 159 -4.77 16.30 0.64
N LYS A 160 -4.61 16.69 1.90
CA LYS A 160 -5.51 17.67 2.55
C LYS A 160 -5.51 19.02 1.84
N ASP A 161 -4.36 19.44 1.31
CA ASP A 161 -4.23 20.62 0.45
C ASP A 161 -4.72 20.27 -0.96
N GLU A 162 -5.93 20.73 -1.31
CA GLU A 162 -6.57 20.40 -2.60
C GLU A 162 -5.84 21.02 -3.79
N VAL A 163 -5.27 22.21 -3.63
CA VAL A 163 -4.50 22.88 -4.70
C VAL A 163 -3.26 22.05 -5.02
N ARG A 164 -2.54 21.63 -3.97
CA ARG A 164 -1.38 20.75 -4.14
C ARG A 164 -1.78 19.38 -4.68
N HIS A 165 -2.88 18.81 -4.22
CA HIS A 165 -3.37 17.53 -4.74
C HIS A 165 -3.65 17.61 -6.25
N LEU A 166 -4.29 18.69 -6.71
CA LEU A 166 -4.54 18.92 -8.13
C LEU A 166 -3.22 19.06 -8.91
N GLN A 167 -2.26 19.85 -8.42
CA GLN A 167 -0.93 19.97 -9.04
C GLN A 167 -0.21 18.63 -9.14
N TYR A 168 -0.30 17.81 -8.09
CA TYR A 168 0.22 16.45 -8.08
C TYR A 168 -0.44 15.58 -9.15
N ARG A 169 -1.78 15.55 -9.23
CA ARG A 169 -2.52 14.77 -10.22
C ARG A 169 -2.15 15.18 -11.63
N THR A 170 -2.13 16.48 -11.91
CA THR A 170 -1.69 17.03 -13.22
C THR A 170 -0.27 16.62 -13.55
N ARG A 171 0.67 16.73 -12.59
CA ARG A 171 2.07 16.31 -12.81
C ARG A 171 2.18 14.81 -13.11
N VAL A 172 1.43 13.96 -12.42
CA VAL A 172 1.41 12.51 -12.67
C VAL A 172 0.87 12.22 -14.06
N ASP A 173 -0.21 12.88 -14.46
CA ASP A 173 -0.82 12.66 -15.78
C ASP A 173 0.12 13.13 -16.90
N GLU A 174 0.75 14.30 -16.76
CA GLU A 174 1.78 14.80 -17.67
C GLU A 174 2.97 13.83 -17.76
N PHE A 175 3.53 13.44 -16.62
CA PHE A 175 4.70 12.55 -16.56
C PHE A 175 4.41 11.19 -17.20
N LEU A 176 3.31 10.54 -16.83
CA LEU A 176 3.03 9.17 -17.27
C LEU A 176 2.53 9.09 -18.70
N TYR A 177 1.68 10.02 -19.13
CA TYR A 177 0.92 9.86 -20.37
C TYR A 177 1.36 10.80 -21.49
N SER A 178 2.15 11.85 -21.21
CA SER A 178 2.68 12.73 -22.26
C SER A 178 3.83 12.06 -23.02
N SER A 179 3.68 11.95 -24.33
CA SER A 179 4.76 11.54 -25.23
C SER A 179 5.87 12.60 -25.30
N GLU A 180 5.50 13.88 -25.22
CA GLU A 180 6.45 15.00 -25.21
C GLU A 180 7.33 14.95 -23.96
N PHE A 181 6.75 14.68 -22.78
CA PHE A 181 7.52 14.57 -21.54
C PHE A 181 8.57 13.47 -21.66
N LYS A 182 8.21 12.30 -22.22
CA LYS A 182 9.15 11.20 -22.47
C LYS A 182 10.21 11.57 -23.52
N ALA A 183 9.82 12.21 -24.62
CA ALA A 183 10.75 12.63 -25.67
C ALA A 183 11.80 13.62 -25.16
N ASN A 184 11.41 14.52 -24.25
CA ASN A 184 12.30 15.51 -23.62
C ASN A 184 13.22 14.91 -22.54
N MET A 185 12.95 13.69 -22.08
CA MET A 185 13.76 12.98 -21.11
C MET A 185 14.47 11.80 -21.76
N GLN A 186 15.33 12.06 -22.75
CA GLN A 186 16.10 11.00 -23.42
C GLN A 186 16.82 10.06 -22.43
N PHE A 187 17.12 8.84 -22.89
CA PHE A 187 17.63 7.78 -22.02
C PHE A 187 18.81 8.22 -21.15
N ASP A 188 19.81 8.89 -21.71
CA ASP A 188 20.98 9.39 -20.97
C ASP A 188 20.61 10.29 -19.78
N ARG A 189 19.62 11.17 -19.99
CA ARG A 189 19.07 12.02 -18.91
C ARG A 189 18.35 11.18 -17.87
N PHE A 190 17.54 10.20 -18.30
CA PHE A 190 16.91 9.25 -17.38
C PHE A 190 17.94 8.46 -16.55
N VAL A 191 19.00 7.95 -17.18
CA VAL A 191 20.12 7.24 -16.52
C VAL A 191 20.76 8.10 -15.44
N SER A 192 21.03 9.37 -15.75
CA SER A 192 21.67 10.32 -14.83
C SER A 192 20.88 10.54 -13.53
N LEU A 193 19.58 10.21 -13.52
CA LEU A 193 18.71 10.38 -12.36
C LEU A 193 18.63 9.13 -11.47
N ILE A 194 19.08 7.96 -11.94
CA ILE A 194 18.78 6.66 -11.29
C ILE A 194 19.99 5.92 -10.71
N ASP A 195 21.22 6.45 -10.87
CA ASP A 195 22.49 5.93 -10.31
C ASP A 195 22.58 4.38 -10.31
N LYS A 196 22.74 3.81 -11.50
CA LYS A 196 22.59 2.38 -11.78
C LYS A 196 23.84 1.75 -12.37
N ARG A 197 23.99 0.44 -12.14
CA ARG A 197 25.05 -0.38 -12.76
C ARG A 197 24.77 -0.59 -14.25
N GLU A 198 25.82 -0.61 -15.06
CA GLU A 198 25.78 -0.68 -16.53
C GLU A 198 24.96 -1.87 -17.08
N GLU A 199 25.00 -3.04 -16.43
CA GLU A 199 24.23 -4.22 -16.83
C GLU A 199 22.71 -4.01 -16.71
N GLU A 200 22.25 -3.37 -15.63
CA GLU A 200 20.83 -3.06 -15.43
C GLU A 200 20.34 -1.97 -16.40
N MET A 201 21.25 -1.09 -16.83
CA MET A 201 20.96 -0.06 -17.83
C MET A 201 20.65 -0.66 -19.19
N THR A 202 21.37 -1.70 -19.59
CA THR A 202 21.16 -2.37 -20.87
C THR A 202 19.76 -3.01 -20.94
N GLU A 203 19.31 -3.60 -19.84
CA GLU A 203 17.97 -4.18 -19.74
C GLU A 203 16.88 -3.09 -19.75
N LEU A 204 17.05 -2.02 -18.98
CA LEU A 204 16.10 -0.89 -18.95
C LEU A 204 15.99 -0.17 -20.30
N TYR A 205 17.08 -0.07 -21.05
CA TYR A 205 17.13 0.57 -22.36
C TYR A 205 16.13 -0.05 -23.35
N GLN A 206 16.01 -1.39 -23.35
CA GLN A 206 15.09 -2.11 -24.23
C GLN A 206 13.64 -1.74 -23.96
N TYR A 207 13.25 -1.62 -22.69
CA TYR A 207 11.91 -1.19 -22.30
C TYR A 207 11.68 0.29 -22.59
N TYR A 208 12.69 1.12 -22.31
CA TYR A 208 12.61 2.58 -22.41
C TYR A 208 12.44 3.07 -23.86
N ASN A 209 13.23 2.52 -24.79
CA ASN A 209 13.22 2.97 -26.18
C ASN A 209 11.98 2.54 -26.96
N ASN A 210 11.40 1.41 -26.60
CA ASN A 210 10.19 0.89 -27.27
C ASN A 210 8.89 1.55 -26.78
N ALA A 211 8.96 2.42 -25.77
CA ALA A 211 7.80 3.08 -25.16
C ALA A 211 7.54 4.47 -25.76
N ASN A 212 6.27 4.84 -25.94
CA ASN A 212 5.89 6.18 -26.42
C ASN A 212 5.80 7.21 -25.28
N ASN A 213 5.45 6.77 -24.07
CA ASN A 213 5.39 7.57 -22.86
C ASN A 213 5.92 6.76 -21.66
N PHE A 214 5.98 7.37 -20.47
CA PHE A 214 6.48 6.67 -19.29
C PHE A 214 5.55 5.55 -18.82
N ASN A 215 4.24 5.69 -18.97
CA ASN A 215 3.30 4.61 -18.65
C ASN A 215 3.60 3.36 -19.49
N ASP A 216 3.77 3.50 -20.80
CA ASP A 216 4.13 2.38 -21.69
C ASP A 216 5.46 1.74 -21.26
N PHE A 217 6.45 2.55 -20.89
CA PHE A 217 7.72 2.08 -20.37
C PHE A 217 7.53 1.23 -19.11
N PHE A 218 6.86 1.75 -18.09
CA PHE A 218 6.64 1.01 -16.86
C PHE A 218 5.77 -0.23 -17.07
N GLN A 219 4.70 -0.14 -17.87
CA GLN A 219 3.85 -1.30 -18.13
C GLN A 219 4.53 -2.39 -18.95
N SER A 220 5.51 -2.03 -19.80
CA SER A 220 6.31 -3.02 -20.55
C SER A 220 7.21 -3.87 -19.65
N ILE A 221 7.57 -3.36 -18.46
CA ILE A 221 8.35 -4.12 -17.48
C ILE A 221 7.49 -5.26 -16.93
N PRO A 222 7.89 -6.53 -17.12
CA PRO A 222 7.14 -7.67 -16.64
C PRO A 222 6.91 -7.59 -15.13
N LYS A 223 5.70 -7.92 -14.66
CA LYS A 223 5.29 -7.77 -13.25
C LYS A 223 6.32 -8.31 -12.25
N GLN A 224 6.98 -9.40 -12.62
CA GLN A 224 8.01 -10.04 -11.83
C GLN A 224 9.30 -9.25 -11.69
N GLU A 225 9.69 -8.51 -12.73
CA GLU A 225 10.95 -7.78 -12.76
C GLU A 225 10.83 -6.39 -12.15
N ARG A 226 9.60 -5.86 -12.00
CA ARG A 226 9.33 -4.51 -11.48
C ARG A 226 10.10 -4.22 -10.19
N CYS A 227 10.00 -5.11 -9.20
CA CYS A 227 10.73 -4.96 -7.95
C CYS A 227 12.25 -4.91 -8.16
N ARG A 228 12.83 -5.87 -8.89
CA ARG A 228 14.29 -5.95 -9.09
C ARG A 228 14.80 -4.71 -9.83
N LEU A 229 14.12 -4.33 -10.90
CA LEU A 229 14.58 -3.27 -11.79
C LEU A 229 14.45 -1.88 -11.16
N ILE A 230 13.40 -1.62 -10.37
CA ILE A 230 13.03 -0.26 -9.95
C ILE A 230 13.45 0.08 -8.51
N ARG A 231 13.57 -0.92 -7.63
CA ARG A 231 13.72 -0.70 -6.18
C ARG A 231 14.83 0.27 -5.80
N SER A 232 15.98 0.20 -6.47
CA SER A 232 17.15 0.97 -6.05
C SER A 232 17.05 2.47 -6.33
N TRP A 233 16.18 2.90 -7.24
CA TRP A 233 16.20 4.27 -7.77
C TRP A 233 14.87 4.99 -7.78
N ILE A 234 13.75 4.26 -7.60
CA ILE A 234 12.42 4.84 -7.61
C ILE A 234 12.27 6.06 -6.70
N GLU A 235 12.88 6.02 -5.53
CA GLU A 235 12.75 7.09 -4.54
C GLU A 235 13.40 8.37 -5.05
N GLN A 236 14.61 8.26 -5.61
CA GLN A 236 15.35 9.39 -6.18
C GLN A 236 14.64 9.95 -7.41
N PHE A 237 14.25 9.06 -8.33
CA PHE A 237 13.55 9.45 -9.56
C PHE A 237 12.22 10.13 -9.26
N MET A 238 11.38 9.55 -8.39
CA MET A 238 10.08 10.11 -8.10
C MET A 238 10.15 11.40 -7.28
N LYS A 239 11.15 11.56 -6.41
CA LYS A 239 11.41 12.86 -5.75
C LYS A 239 11.78 13.95 -6.75
N PHE A 240 12.47 13.61 -7.84
CA PHE A 240 12.76 14.55 -8.92
C PHE A 240 11.49 14.90 -9.72
N ILE A 241 10.71 13.89 -10.13
CA ILE A 241 9.51 14.08 -10.96
C ILE A 241 8.40 14.83 -10.22
N LEU A 242 8.13 14.44 -8.98
CA LEU A 242 7.05 14.97 -8.15
C LEU A 242 7.51 16.06 -7.18
N LYS A 243 8.66 16.67 -7.47
CA LYS A 243 9.23 17.74 -6.65
C LYS A 243 8.19 18.85 -6.43
N ASP A 244 8.10 19.30 -5.18
CA ASP A 244 7.26 20.40 -4.68
C ASP A 244 5.72 20.17 -4.78
N VAL A 245 5.27 19.09 -5.42
CA VAL A 245 3.84 18.77 -5.61
C VAL A 245 3.39 17.56 -4.80
N PHE A 246 4.30 16.68 -4.39
CA PHE A 246 3.96 15.47 -3.64
C PHE A 246 4.67 15.40 -2.28
N TYR A 247 3.87 15.11 -1.27
CA TYR A 247 4.31 14.82 0.10
C TYR A 247 3.55 13.59 0.59
N ASN A 248 4.18 12.77 1.41
CA ASN A 248 3.52 11.61 2.00
C ASN A 248 2.81 11.94 3.31
N GLU A 249 2.90 13.18 3.79
CA GLU A 249 2.19 13.67 4.99
C GLU A 249 0.84 14.31 4.69
N ASN A 250 -0.02 14.39 5.71
CA ASN A 250 -1.31 15.10 5.67
C ASN A 250 -2.27 14.62 4.57
N TRP A 251 -2.34 13.31 4.36
CA TRP A 251 -3.38 12.70 3.52
C TRP A 251 -4.68 12.54 4.29
N ILE A 252 -5.80 12.50 3.56
CA ILE A 252 -7.13 12.28 4.11
C ILE A 252 -7.89 11.21 3.34
N ILE A 253 -8.65 10.38 4.07
CA ILE A 253 -9.69 9.52 3.53
C ILE A 253 -11.02 10.19 3.85
N LEU A 254 -11.85 10.44 2.83
CA LEU A 254 -13.17 11.07 3.00
C LEU A 254 -14.23 10.06 3.42
N PHE A 255 -15.20 10.52 4.21
CA PHE A 255 -16.41 9.79 4.54
C PHE A 255 -17.67 10.44 3.93
N PRO A 256 -18.71 9.65 3.58
CA PRO A 256 -18.72 8.19 3.58
C PRO A 256 -17.73 7.64 2.54
N LEU A 257 -17.20 6.43 2.79
CA LEU A 257 -16.34 5.78 1.81
C LEU A 257 -17.14 5.54 0.54
N GLU A 258 -16.71 6.12 -0.57
CA GLU A 258 -17.23 5.75 -1.89
C GLU A 258 -16.79 4.30 -2.18
N ILE A 259 -17.70 3.34 -1.98
CA ILE A 259 -17.45 1.93 -2.30
C ILE A 259 -17.60 1.76 -3.81
N SER A 260 -16.59 2.18 -4.57
CA SER A 260 -16.48 1.84 -5.99
C SER A 260 -16.01 0.38 -6.13
N GLY A 261 -16.93 -0.52 -6.49
CA GLY A 261 -16.62 -1.86 -7.02
C GLY A 261 -16.84 -3.05 -6.08
N GLY A 262 -18.10 -3.34 -5.75
CA GLY A 262 -18.48 -4.51 -4.95
C GLY A 262 -19.54 -5.40 -5.60
N ASN A 263 -19.39 -5.78 -6.87
CA ASN A 263 -20.27 -6.79 -7.48
C ASN A 263 -19.58 -7.56 -8.62
N LYS A 264 -18.38 -8.09 -8.38
CA LYS A 264 -17.93 -9.28 -9.13
C LYS A 264 -18.46 -10.50 -8.38
N LYS A 265 -19.60 -11.03 -8.84
CA LYS A 265 -20.11 -12.35 -8.44
C LYS A 265 -18.95 -13.35 -8.51
N ILE A 266 -18.45 -13.77 -7.34
CA ILE A 266 -17.52 -14.88 -7.23
C ILE A 266 -18.29 -16.11 -7.71
N ARG A 267 -18.11 -16.48 -8.98
CA ARG A 267 -18.59 -17.76 -9.50
C ARG A 267 -17.87 -18.86 -8.72
N ASN A 268 -18.61 -19.51 -7.84
CA ASN A 268 -18.19 -20.75 -7.17
C ASN A 268 -17.73 -21.76 -8.22
N LYS A 269 -16.41 -21.93 -8.35
CA LYS A 269 -15.80 -23.08 -9.00
C LYS A 269 -15.40 -24.06 -7.90
N ASN A 270 -16.34 -24.94 -7.57
CA ASN A 270 -16.05 -26.17 -6.83
C ASN A 270 -15.05 -27.00 -7.64
N ASN A 271 -13.83 -27.20 -7.13
CA ASN A 271 -13.29 -28.53 -6.80
C ASN A 271 -11.76 -28.52 -6.56
N LYS A 272 -11.40 -29.21 -5.47
CA LYS A 272 -10.23 -30.09 -5.31
C LYS A 272 -8.83 -29.49 -5.51
N ASN A 273 -8.28 -28.96 -4.42
CA ASN A 273 -7.11 -29.52 -3.71
C ASN A 273 -6.50 -28.43 -2.79
N ASN A 274 -6.46 -28.71 -1.50
CA ASN A 274 -5.75 -27.95 -0.48
C ASN A 274 -4.23 -27.99 -0.75
N LYS A 275 -3.78 -27.12 -1.66
CA LYS A 275 -2.39 -26.68 -1.76
C LYS A 275 -2.41 -25.16 -1.64
N THR A 276 -1.75 -24.67 -0.59
CA THR A 276 -1.38 -23.27 -0.40
C THR A 276 -1.04 -22.63 -1.75
N ARG A 277 -1.81 -21.62 -2.15
CA ARG A 277 -1.66 -20.98 -3.46
C ARG A 277 -0.28 -20.34 -3.56
N LYS A 278 0.55 -20.92 -4.41
CA LYS A 278 1.92 -20.51 -4.70
C LYS A 278 1.90 -19.21 -5.53
N TYR A 279 2.10 -18.07 -4.88
CA TYR A 279 3.27 -17.19 -5.05
C TYR A 279 3.99 -17.14 -6.42
N TYR A 280 4.16 -15.92 -6.94
CA TYR A 280 4.92 -15.58 -8.15
C TYR A 280 6.28 -14.95 -7.83
N CYS A 281 7.35 -15.47 -8.44
CA CYS A 281 8.72 -14.95 -8.47
C CYS A 281 9.12 -14.66 -9.91
N PRO A 282 9.94 -13.63 -10.19
CA PRO A 282 10.69 -13.58 -11.42
C PRO A 282 11.51 -14.84 -11.61
N LYS A 283 11.35 -15.46 -12.79
CA LYS A 283 12.34 -16.40 -13.27
C LYS A 283 13.60 -15.59 -13.57
N GLY A 284 14.64 -15.75 -12.77
CA GLY A 284 15.98 -15.48 -13.29
C GLY A 284 16.14 -16.24 -14.61
N ILE A 285 16.66 -15.59 -15.64
CA ILE A 285 17.19 -16.31 -16.79
C ILE A 285 18.35 -17.15 -16.23
N ILE A 286 18.11 -18.45 -16.11
CA ILE A 286 19.13 -19.42 -15.69
C ILE A 286 20.04 -19.66 -16.89
N THR A 287 21.23 -19.04 -16.89
CA THR A 287 22.40 -19.68 -17.48
C THR A 287 22.91 -20.72 -16.48
N ASN A 288 22.49 -21.98 -16.70
CA ASN A 288 22.98 -23.22 -16.12
C ASN A 288 22.69 -23.58 -14.63
N LYS A 289 21.92 -24.68 -14.50
CA LYS A 289 21.84 -25.69 -13.42
C LYS A 289 21.74 -25.16 -11.97
N PHE A 290 20.54 -25.10 -11.41
CA PHE A 290 20.14 -25.65 -10.10
C PHE A 290 18.67 -25.26 -9.77
N GLN A 291 17.82 -26.24 -9.48
CA GLN A 291 16.41 -26.03 -9.11
C GLN A 291 16.27 -25.75 -7.61
N SER A 292 15.65 -24.64 -7.20
CA SER A 292 15.19 -24.43 -5.81
C SER A 292 14.08 -23.35 -5.70
N LYS A 293 13.40 -23.31 -4.54
CA LYS A 293 11.98 -22.92 -4.32
C LYS A 293 11.73 -21.41 -4.03
N ASN A 294 10.55 -20.94 -4.48
CA ASN A 294 10.01 -19.57 -4.65
C ASN A 294 9.52 -18.78 -3.38
N ILE A 295 9.65 -17.43 -3.37
CA ILE A 295 9.06 -16.42 -2.42
C ILE A 295 8.59 -15.10 -3.16
N CYS A 296 7.57 -14.35 -2.69
CA CYS A 296 6.33 -13.97 -3.43
C CYS A 296 5.83 -12.50 -3.36
N ILE A 297 5.07 -12.03 -4.37
CA ILE A 297 4.20 -10.83 -4.36
C ILE A 297 2.75 -11.18 -4.81
N SER A 298 1.72 -10.51 -4.27
CA SER A 298 0.31 -10.71 -4.66
C SER A 298 -0.04 -9.96 -5.96
N PRO A 299 -0.83 -10.53 -6.89
CA PRO A 299 -1.37 -9.81 -8.05
C PRO A 299 -2.23 -8.58 -7.69
N GLU A 300 -2.73 -8.52 -6.45
CA GLU A 300 -3.59 -7.45 -5.92
C GLU A 300 -2.77 -6.27 -5.35
N ASP A 301 -1.47 -6.46 -5.13
CA ASP A 301 -0.51 -5.42 -4.75
C ASP A 301 0.04 -4.65 -5.97
N ILE A 302 -0.42 -4.99 -7.18
CA ILE A 302 0.02 -4.42 -8.47
C ILE A 302 -1.09 -3.55 -9.06
#